data_AF-A0A2M8WK12-F1
#
_entry.id   AF-A0A2M8WK12-F1
#
_cell.length_a   1.000
_cell.length_b   1.000
_cell.length_c   1.000
_cell.angle_alpha   90.00
_cell.angle_beta   90.00
_cell.angle_gamma   90.00
#
_symmetry.space_group_name_H-M   'P 1'
#
loop_
_entity.id
_entity.type
_entity.pdbx_description
1 polymer ?
#
loop_
_entity_poly.entity_id
_entity_poly.type
_entity_poly.pdbx_seq_one_letter_code
_entity_poly.pdbx_strand_id
1 'polypeptide(L)'
;MKTTLFAMILPIALSACMTDTGTVSRNADVPLGHYRALTHHEHGFRYSADGEPVRAGQVSERFELRDGDCGGSDCTNPRYRSEVGVNRERTQARIGENIWYGWSFYNDNIQSYPSNISLMNVFGQWKMGGDNPPSIKLVQIGRGEAYRGGNRSHDVVIQMDDANEGLNWGERRNWGIVCRLFSIDQARGRWTDIVINTNFSMGNDGYLRVWINGIQRCNYSGPITVITDTSLYPGPNFRRGIYGSFTSRWDRLQPTTPKPTMIAYYDEFRVGRSRQDVDIRLIEQAGLPPVD
;
A
#
# COMPACT_ATOMS: atom_id res chain seq x y z
N MET A 1 -29.58 -35.43 -77.40
CA MET A 1 -30.34 -35.93 -76.24
C MET A 1 -29.75 -35.32 -74.98
N LYS A 2 -30.61 -34.90 -74.05
CA LYS A 2 -30.34 -34.02 -72.90
C LYS A 2 -29.23 -34.57 -71.99
N THR A 3 -28.29 -33.72 -71.61
CA THR A 3 -27.43 -33.94 -70.43
C THR A 3 -27.54 -32.74 -69.52
N THR A 4 -28.30 -32.93 -68.44
CA THR A 4 -28.52 -31.97 -67.36
C THR A 4 -27.25 -31.91 -66.49
N LEU A 5 -26.59 -30.76 -66.39
CA LEU A 5 -25.53 -30.53 -65.41
C LEU A 5 -26.18 -29.95 -64.14
N PHE A 6 -26.15 -30.71 -63.05
CA PHE A 6 -26.51 -30.22 -61.71
C PHE A 6 -25.34 -29.40 -61.16
N ALA A 7 -25.57 -28.11 -60.91
CA ALA A 7 -24.64 -27.27 -60.17
C ALA A 7 -24.76 -27.60 -58.66
N MET A 8 -23.70 -28.15 -58.09
CA MET A 8 -23.59 -28.40 -56.64
C MET A 8 -23.10 -27.11 -55.99
N ILE A 9 -23.99 -26.39 -55.30
CA ILE A 9 -23.64 -25.22 -54.48
C ILE A 9 -23.08 -25.74 -53.16
N LEU A 10 -21.77 -25.60 -52.97
CA LEU A 10 -21.08 -25.88 -51.71
C LEU A 10 -21.21 -24.64 -50.80
N PRO A 11 -21.73 -24.74 -49.56
CA PRO A 11 -21.75 -23.60 -48.66
C PRO A 11 -20.33 -23.34 -48.15
N ILE A 12 -19.81 -22.15 -48.45
CA ILE A 12 -18.59 -21.63 -47.85
C ILE A 12 -18.92 -21.34 -46.37
N ALA A 13 -18.47 -22.21 -45.49
CA ALA A 13 -18.49 -21.94 -44.05
C ALA A 13 -17.53 -20.77 -43.79
N LEU A 14 -18.08 -19.59 -43.50
CA LEU A 14 -17.32 -18.50 -42.89
C LEU A 14 -16.81 -19.02 -41.53
N SER A 15 -15.52 -19.32 -41.48
CA SER A 15 -14.80 -19.51 -40.22
C SER A 15 -14.85 -18.20 -39.45
N ALA A 16 -15.79 -18.09 -38.52
CA ALA A 16 -15.75 -17.03 -37.52
C ALA A 16 -14.45 -17.20 -36.74
N CYS A 17 -13.54 -16.23 -36.87
CA CYS A 17 -12.47 -16.04 -35.90
C CYS A 17 -13.14 -15.73 -34.56
N MET A 18 -13.40 -16.75 -33.76
CA MET A 18 -13.61 -16.59 -32.34
C MET A 18 -12.31 -16.03 -31.80
N THR A 19 -12.29 -14.73 -31.51
CA THR A 19 -11.32 -14.17 -30.58
C THR A 19 -11.58 -14.87 -29.26
N ASP A 20 -10.75 -15.87 -28.98
CA ASP A 20 -10.62 -16.48 -27.67
C ASP A 20 -10.31 -15.33 -26.70
N THR A 21 -11.35 -14.83 -26.02
CA THR A 21 -11.19 -14.03 -24.82
C THR A 21 -10.71 -14.99 -23.75
N GLY A 22 -9.45 -15.41 -23.91
CA GLY A 22 -8.76 -16.22 -22.93
C GLY A 22 -8.85 -15.44 -21.62
N THR A 23 -9.63 -15.97 -20.69
CA THR A 23 -9.52 -15.64 -19.28
C THR A 23 -8.05 -15.83 -18.93
N VAL A 24 -7.32 -14.71 -18.83
CA VAL A 24 -5.97 -14.72 -18.29
C VAL A 24 -6.16 -15.21 -16.87
N SER A 25 -5.86 -16.49 -16.65
CA SER A 25 -5.54 -17.02 -15.33
C SER A 25 -4.31 -16.26 -14.86
N ARG A 26 -4.50 -15.05 -14.34
CA ARG A 26 -3.46 -14.27 -13.66
C ARG A 26 -3.14 -15.07 -12.40
N ASN A 27 -2.17 -15.98 -12.50
CA ASN A 27 -1.56 -16.61 -11.34
C ASN A 27 -1.25 -15.53 -10.29
N ALA A 28 -1.32 -15.91 -9.01
CA ALA A 28 -1.19 -15.08 -7.82
C ALA A 28 0.19 -14.38 -7.64
N ASP A 29 0.87 -14.05 -8.74
CA ASP A 29 2.15 -13.37 -8.78
C ASP A 29 1.96 -11.88 -8.50
N VAL A 30 2.82 -11.37 -7.64
CA VAL A 30 2.90 -9.93 -7.32
C VAL A 30 3.41 -9.14 -8.53
N PRO A 31 3.23 -7.80 -8.57
CA PRO A 31 3.68 -7.00 -9.70
C PRO A 31 5.17 -7.17 -9.97
N LEU A 32 5.58 -7.10 -11.24
CA LEU A 32 6.98 -7.30 -11.64
C LEU A 32 7.92 -6.40 -10.83
N GLY A 33 9.00 -6.99 -10.31
CA GLY A 33 9.96 -6.26 -9.47
C GLY A 33 9.55 -6.14 -8.00
N HIS A 34 8.53 -6.88 -7.56
CA HIS A 34 8.12 -6.99 -6.16
C HIS A 34 8.25 -8.43 -5.66
N TYR A 35 8.15 -8.60 -4.34
CA TYR A 35 8.09 -9.87 -3.64
C TYR A 35 6.97 -9.85 -2.59
N ARG A 36 6.45 -11.03 -2.23
CA ARG A 36 5.54 -11.21 -1.09
C ARG A 36 6.34 -11.04 0.22
N ALA A 37 6.06 -9.99 0.99
CA ALA A 37 6.75 -9.73 2.25
C ALA A 37 6.08 -10.55 3.37
N LEU A 38 6.66 -11.71 3.71
CA LEU A 38 6.12 -12.67 4.70
C LEU A 38 4.62 -12.96 4.52
N THR A 39 4.15 -12.94 3.27
CA THR A 39 2.73 -13.15 2.91
C THR A 39 2.62 -14.50 2.19
N HIS A 40 2.42 -15.56 2.97
CA HIS A 40 2.44 -16.93 2.46
C HIS A 40 1.08 -17.43 1.96
N HIS A 41 0.00 -16.85 2.49
CA HIS A 41 -1.35 -17.25 2.10
C HIS A 41 -1.71 -16.69 0.71
N GLU A 42 -2.33 -17.53 -0.11
CA GLU A 42 -2.75 -17.16 -1.47
C GLU A 42 -3.70 -15.96 -1.45
N HIS A 43 -4.69 -15.96 -0.54
CA HIS A 43 -5.63 -14.86 -0.38
C HIS A 43 -4.96 -13.55 0.05
N GLY A 44 -3.76 -13.62 0.64
CA GLY A 44 -3.02 -12.46 1.12
C GLY A 44 -2.64 -11.47 0.03
N PHE A 45 -2.62 -11.89 -1.24
CA PHE A 45 -2.50 -10.98 -2.37
C PHE A 45 -3.08 -11.61 -3.63
N ARG A 46 -3.89 -10.85 -4.37
CA ARG A 46 -4.24 -11.12 -5.77
C ARG A 46 -4.61 -9.82 -6.48
N TYR A 47 -4.74 -9.85 -7.79
CA TYR A 47 -5.40 -8.77 -8.51
C TYR A 47 -6.92 -8.79 -8.29
N SER A 48 -7.57 -7.65 -8.49
CA SER A 48 -9.02 -7.50 -8.43
C SER A 48 -9.74 -8.39 -9.45
N ALA A 49 -10.89 -8.92 -9.06
CA ALA A 49 -11.81 -9.65 -9.93
C ALA A 49 -12.89 -8.73 -10.51
N ASP A 50 -13.69 -9.24 -11.46
CA ASP A 50 -14.81 -8.50 -12.04
C ASP A 50 -15.77 -7.99 -10.96
N GLY A 51 -16.08 -6.69 -11.02
CA GLY A 51 -16.96 -6.02 -10.04
C GLY A 51 -16.26 -5.54 -8.78
N GLU A 52 -14.98 -5.87 -8.56
CA GLU A 52 -14.18 -5.29 -7.48
C GLU A 52 -13.61 -3.91 -7.85
N PRO A 53 -13.24 -3.07 -6.87
CA PRO A 53 -12.78 -1.71 -7.12
C PRO A 53 -11.50 -1.66 -7.97
N VAL A 54 -11.52 -0.83 -9.02
CA VAL A 54 -10.35 -0.43 -9.81
C VAL A 54 -10.33 1.10 -9.87
N ARG A 55 -9.17 1.74 -9.64
CA ARG A 55 -9.05 3.21 -9.65
C ARG A 55 -8.93 3.71 -11.08
N ALA A 56 -8.08 3.04 -11.86
CA ALA A 56 -7.82 3.32 -13.26
C ALA A 56 -7.32 2.03 -13.94
N GLY A 57 -7.53 1.89 -15.26
CA GLY A 57 -7.14 0.67 -15.97
C GLY A 57 -8.13 -0.49 -15.76
N GLN A 58 -7.61 -1.71 -15.71
CA GLN A 58 -8.34 -2.97 -15.73
C GLN A 58 -8.33 -3.71 -14.40
N VAL A 59 -7.27 -3.57 -13.60
CA VAL A 59 -7.12 -4.26 -12.32
C VAL A 59 -6.52 -3.37 -11.25
N SER A 60 -6.83 -3.68 -9.99
CA SER A 60 -6.12 -3.18 -8.82
C SER A 60 -5.51 -4.32 -8.03
N GLU A 61 -4.64 -4.01 -7.08
CA GLU A 61 -4.05 -4.97 -6.15
C GLU A 61 -4.93 -5.14 -4.92
N ARG A 62 -5.41 -6.35 -4.66
CA ARG A 62 -6.21 -6.68 -3.48
C ARG A 62 -5.36 -7.37 -2.41
N PHE A 63 -5.44 -6.82 -1.21
CA PHE A 63 -4.83 -7.36 0.00
C PHE A 63 -5.93 -7.82 0.96
N GLU A 64 -5.75 -9.01 1.53
CA GLU A 64 -6.66 -9.56 2.54
C GLU A 64 -5.86 -10.10 3.71
N LEU A 65 -6.20 -9.67 4.91
CA LEU A 65 -5.57 -10.10 6.15
C LEU A 65 -6.61 -10.72 7.08
N ARG A 66 -6.46 -12.01 7.37
CA ARG A 66 -7.33 -12.79 8.26
C ARG A 66 -6.68 -12.98 9.62
N ASP A 67 -7.49 -13.39 10.59
CA ASP A 67 -6.96 -13.82 11.89
C ASP A 67 -6.03 -15.04 11.71
N GLY A 68 -4.82 -14.94 12.27
CA GLY A 68 -3.78 -15.96 12.15
C GLY A 68 -2.85 -15.82 10.94
N ASP A 69 -3.10 -14.87 10.02
CA ASP A 69 -2.23 -14.66 8.85
C ASP A 69 -0.88 -14.04 9.25
N CYS A 70 0.07 -14.89 9.59
CA CYS A 70 1.44 -14.53 9.94
C CYS A 70 2.44 -15.20 9.00
N GLY A 71 3.65 -14.64 8.91
CA GLY A 71 4.76 -15.26 8.20
C GLY A 71 6.09 -15.01 8.88
N GLY A 72 6.98 -16.00 8.85
CA GLY A 72 8.31 -15.91 9.46
C GLY A 72 8.27 -15.44 10.92
N SER A 73 9.04 -14.39 11.24
CA SER A 73 9.11 -13.82 12.59
C SER A 73 7.80 -13.15 13.04
N ASP A 74 6.87 -12.85 12.15
CA ASP A 74 5.57 -12.34 12.57
C ASP A 74 4.77 -13.40 13.34
N CYS A 75 4.98 -14.70 13.09
CA CYS A 75 4.26 -15.77 13.81
C CYS A 75 4.67 -15.95 15.28
N THR A 76 5.85 -15.46 15.66
CA THR A 76 6.33 -15.48 17.04
C THR A 76 6.19 -14.12 17.73
N ASN A 77 5.63 -13.13 17.03
CA ASN A 77 5.37 -11.80 17.51
C ASN A 77 3.87 -11.48 17.37
N PRO A 78 3.33 -10.47 18.06
CA PRO A 78 1.92 -10.11 17.93
C PRO A 78 1.65 -9.33 16.63
N ARG A 79 1.84 -9.99 15.48
CA ARG A 79 1.92 -9.39 14.15
C ARG A 79 1.26 -10.28 13.10
N TYR A 80 0.45 -9.67 12.23
CA TYR A 80 -0.13 -10.31 11.04
C TYR A 80 0.22 -9.51 9.79
N ARG A 81 0.45 -10.17 8.65
CA ARG A 81 0.93 -9.50 7.42
C ARG A 81 0.33 -10.03 6.13
N SER A 82 -0.07 -9.06 5.30
CA SER A 82 -0.42 -9.18 3.89
C SER A 82 0.20 -7.97 3.20
N GLU A 83 1.46 -8.08 2.76
CA GLU A 83 2.21 -6.98 2.15
C GLU A 83 3.05 -7.49 0.96
N VAL A 84 3.28 -6.59 0.01
CA VAL A 84 4.32 -6.74 -1.02
C VAL A 84 5.42 -5.71 -0.79
N GLY A 85 6.66 -6.10 -1.05
CA GLY A 85 7.83 -5.22 -1.00
C GLY A 85 8.47 -5.05 -2.38
N VAL A 86 9.13 -3.93 -2.59
CA VAL A 86 9.91 -3.69 -3.81
C VAL A 86 11.21 -4.49 -3.75
N ASN A 87 11.58 -5.21 -4.82
CA ASN A 87 12.87 -5.90 -4.87
C ASN A 87 14.03 -4.91 -4.67
N ARG A 88 15.12 -5.38 -4.07
CA ARG A 88 16.31 -4.55 -3.80
C ARG A 88 16.75 -3.77 -5.04
N GLU A 89 16.83 -4.46 -6.18
CA GLU A 89 17.34 -3.90 -7.44
C GLU A 89 16.39 -2.84 -8.04
N ARG A 90 15.14 -2.80 -7.58
CA ARG A 90 14.10 -1.86 -8.01
C ARG A 90 13.90 -0.72 -7.01
N THR A 91 14.64 -0.72 -5.89
CA THR A 91 14.57 0.34 -4.88
C THR A 91 15.20 1.63 -5.41
N GLN A 92 14.37 2.63 -5.67
CA GLN A 92 14.81 3.93 -6.20
C GLN A 92 15.24 4.93 -5.13
N ALA A 93 14.74 4.78 -3.89
CA ALA A 93 15.09 5.68 -2.79
C ALA A 93 16.61 5.72 -2.55
N ARG A 94 17.13 6.93 -2.32
CA ARG A 94 18.49 7.20 -1.83
C ARG A 94 18.39 8.21 -0.70
N ILE A 95 19.28 8.07 0.29
CA ILE A 95 19.32 8.97 1.44
C ILE A 95 19.80 10.35 0.99
N GLY A 96 19.05 11.40 1.33
CA GLY A 96 19.34 12.78 0.96
C GLY A 96 18.84 13.21 -0.42
N GLU A 97 18.27 12.31 -1.23
CA GLU A 97 17.85 12.61 -2.61
C GLU A 97 16.33 12.74 -2.75
N ASN A 98 15.86 13.77 -3.47
CA ASN A 98 14.44 13.99 -3.74
C ASN A 98 13.81 12.80 -4.48
N ILE A 99 12.68 12.33 -3.95
CA ILE A 99 11.87 11.28 -4.55
C ILE A 99 10.38 11.54 -4.33
N TRP A 100 9.57 11.07 -5.28
CA TRP A 100 8.11 11.14 -5.24
C TRP A 100 7.50 9.74 -5.32
N TYR A 101 6.43 9.54 -4.57
CA TYR A 101 5.59 8.34 -4.60
C TYR A 101 4.13 8.76 -4.75
N GLY A 102 3.36 7.96 -5.48
CA GLY A 102 1.92 8.14 -5.61
C GLY A 102 1.23 6.81 -5.74
N TRP A 103 0.06 6.67 -5.13
CA TRP A 103 -0.82 5.52 -5.30
C TRP A 103 -2.22 5.85 -4.79
N SER A 104 -3.17 4.97 -5.09
CA SER A 104 -4.54 5.07 -4.63
C SER A 104 -4.83 3.94 -3.65
N PHE A 105 -5.54 4.25 -2.58
CA PHE A 105 -5.94 3.31 -1.53
C PHE A 105 -7.46 3.27 -1.42
N TYR A 106 -8.02 2.06 -1.39
CA TYR A 106 -9.45 1.82 -1.17
C TYR A 106 -9.63 0.95 0.07
N ASN A 107 -10.37 1.46 1.06
CA ASN A 107 -10.76 0.66 2.22
C ASN A 107 -12.08 -0.07 1.93
N ASP A 108 -12.05 -1.39 1.88
CA ASP A 108 -13.26 -2.19 1.69
C ASP A 108 -14.05 -2.32 3.00
N ASN A 109 -13.39 -2.83 4.05
CA ASN A 109 -14.08 -3.21 5.29
C ASN A 109 -13.33 -2.90 6.60
N ILE A 110 -12.16 -2.26 6.54
CA ILE A 110 -11.33 -1.93 7.70
C ILE A 110 -12.06 -0.89 8.55
N GLN A 111 -12.16 -1.16 9.85
CA GLN A 111 -12.87 -0.33 10.81
C GLN A 111 -11.91 0.55 11.60
N SER A 112 -12.40 1.69 12.07
CA SER A 112 -11.73 2.42 13.13
C SER A 112 -11.85 1.66 14.47
N TYR A 113 -10.76 1.62 15.26
CA TYR A 113 -10.72 0.92 16.54
C TYR A 113 -10.48 1.88 17.71
N PRO A 114 -11.06 1.62 18.90
CA PRO A 114 -10.57 2.21 20.15
C PRO A 114 -9.07 1.89 20.38
N SER A 115 -8.36 2.78 21.09
CA SER A 115 -6.94 2.64 21.42
C SER A 115 -6.54 1.29 22.01
N ASN A 116 -7.33 0.81 22.97
CA ASN A 116 -7.05 -0.39 23.73
C ASN A 116 -7.17 -1.71 22.95
N ILE A 117 -7.82 -1.71 21.77
CA ILE A 117 -7.98 -2.89 20.89
C ILE A 117 -7.50 -2.64 19.45
N SER A 118 -6.83 -1.51 19.18
CA SER A 118 -6.32 -1.20 17.85
C SER A 118 -5.24 -2.20 17.42
N LEU A 119 -5.30 -2.63 16.15
CA LEU A 119 -4.31 -3.51 15.54
C LEU A 119 -3.08 -2.76 15.02
N MET A 120 -3.10 -1.42 15.05
CA MET A 120 -2.07 -0.56 14.49
C MET A 120 -1.72 -0.93 13.04
N ASN A 121 -2.74 -0.94 12.18
CA ASN A 121 -2.63 -1.38 10.79
C ASN A 121 -1.75 -0.44 9.98
N VAL A 122 -0.65 -0.94 9.45
CA VAL A 122 0.24 -0.22 8.55
C VAL A 122 -0.23 -0.44 7.11
N PHE A 123 -0.42 0.66 6.37
CA PHE A 123 -0.89 0.67 4.99
C PHE A 123 0.21 0.96 3.97
N GLY A 124 1.38 1.37 4.45
CA GLY A 124 2.58 1.58 3.65
C GLY A 124 3.75 1.96 4.54
N GLN A 125 4.95 1.46 4.23
CA GLN A 125 6.13 1.70 5.05
C GLN A 125 7.43 1.71 4.24
N TRP A 126 8.38 2.53 4.68
CA TRP A 126 9.75 2.60 4.16
C TRP A 126 10.74 2.19 5.24
N LYS A 127 11.63 1.23 4.95
CA LYS A 127 12.68 0.82 5.90
C LYS A 127 13.96 0.35 5.22
N MET A 128 15.07 0.41 5.95
CA MET A 128 16.41 -0.04 5.50
C MET A 128 16.60 -1.58 5.54
N GLY A 129 15.51 -2.35 5.50
CA GLY A 129 15.58 -3.82 5.55
C GLY A 129 15.73 -4.40 6.96
N GLY A 130 15.88 -5.72 7.05
CA GLY A 130 16.04 -6.47 8.30
C GLY A 130 14.91 -6.21 9.31
N ASP A 131 15.26 -6.20 10.59
CA ASP A 131 14.37 -5.83 11.69
C ASP A 131 14.37 -4.33 12.01
N ASN A 132 15.04 -3.51 11.18
CA ASN A 132 15.12 -2.07 11.39
C ASN A 132 13.71 -1.44 11.46
N PRO A 133 13.49 -0.49 12.38
CA PRO A 133 12.25 0.28 12.45
C PRO A 133 11.99 1.04 11.13
N PRO A 134 10.73 1.26 10.74
CA PRO A 134 10.41 2.08 9.57
C PRO A 134 10.85 3.54 9.74
N SER A 135 11.52 4.08 8.70
CA SER A 135 11.81 5.52 8.59
C SER A 135 10.52 6.33 8.42
N ILE A 136 9.57 5.81 7.64
CA ILE A 136 8.23 6.37 7.48
C ILE A 136 7.24 5.22 7.46
N LYS A 137 6.15 5.30 8.23
CA LYS A 137 4.99 4.41 8.10
C LYS A 137 3.69 5.21 8.08
N LEU A 138 2.79 4.84 7.16
CA LEU A 138 1.39 5.21 7.20
C LEU A 138 0.68 4.17 8.04
N VAL A 139 0.25 4.55 9.23
CA VAL A 139 -0.33 3.63 10.22
C VAL A 139 -1.67 4.15 10.73
N GLN A 140 -2.63 3.25 10.86
CA GLN A 140 -3.88 3.46 11.56
C GLN A 140 -3.64 3.31 13.06
N ILE A 141 -3.62 4.41 13.81
CA ILE A 141 -3.59 4.35 15.27
C ILE A 141 -4.99 4.15 15.84
N GLY A 142 -5.08 3.77 17.11
CA GLY A 142 -6.39 3.72 17.76
C GLY A 142 -6.97 5.13 17.99
N ARG A 143 -8.30 5.23 18.00
CA ARG A 143 -9.01 6.50 18.27
C ARG A 143 -8.53 7.11 19.59
N GLY A 144 -8.10 8.37 19.50
CA GLY A 144 -7.64 9.14 20.66
C GLY A 144 -6.17 8.92 21.06
N GLU A 145 -5.44 8.01 20.41
CA GLU A 145 -4.00 7.83 20.68
C GLU A 145 -3.17 8.98 20.15
N ALA A 146 -2.04 9.24 20.83
CA ALA A 146 -0.93 10.11 20.43
C ALA A 146 -1.37 11.46 19.82
N TYR A 147 -1.37 12.52 20.64
CA TYR A 147 -1.91 13.81 20.24
C TYR A 147 -0.91 14.95 20.38
N ARG A 148 -0.51 15.52 19.23
CA ARG A 148 0.01 16.89 19.11
C ARG A 148 -0.53 17.53 17.82
N GLY A 149 -1.64 18.24 17.93
CA GLY A 149 -2.29 18.94 16.80
C GLY A 149 -3.00 18.03 15.78
N GLY A 150 -3.65 18.66 14.80
CA GLY A 150 -4.40 17.97 13.74
C GLY A 150 -5.83 17.55 14.11
N ASN A 151 -6.57 17.03 13.12
CA ASN A 151 -7.95 16.58 13.31
C ASN A 151 -7.98 15.25 14.07
N ARG A 152 -8.53 15.25 15.30
CA ARG A 152 -8.60 14.07 16.18
C ARG A 152 -9.48 12.94 15.64
N SER A 153 -10.33 13.23 14.65
CA SER A 153 -11.12 12.20 13.95
C SER A 153 -10.34 11.42 12.90
N HIS A 154 -9.16 11.91 12.48
CA HIS A 154 -8.29 11.19 11.55
C HIS A 154 -7.41 10.22 12.33
N ASP A 155 -7.50 8.93 12.02
CA ASP A 155 -6.77 7.86 12.70
C ASP A 155 -5.68 7.22 11.82
N VAL A 156 -5.56 7.59 10.54
CA VAL A 156 -4.40 7.26 9.71
C VAL A 156 -3.38 8.39 9.78
N VAL A 157 -2.15 8.06 10.18
CA VAL A 157 -1.09 9.02 10.48
C VAL A 157 0.23 8.63 9.83
N ILE A 158 1.15 9.59 9.72
CA ILE A 158 2.57 9.29 9.54
C ILE A 158 3.21 9.12 10.91
N GLN A 159 3.87 7.98 11.09
CA GLN A 159 4.76 7.73 12.21
C GLN A 159 6.17 7.40 11.70
N MET A 160 7.21 7.86 12.40
CA MET A 160 8.62 7.67 12.06
C MET A 160 9.30 6.93 13.22
N ASP A 161 9.26 5.59 13.20
CA ASP A 161 9.78 4.77 14.31
C ASP A 161 11.31 4.85 14.39
N ASP A 162 12.00 4.82 13.25
CA ASP A 162 13.46 4.93 13.14
C ASP A 162 13.98 6.20 13.80
N ALA A 163 13.48 7.36 13.36
CA ALA A 163 13.83 8.63 13.99
C ALA A 163 13.35 8.70 15.45
N ASN A 164 12.21 8.08 15.79
CA ASN A 164 11.72 8.11 17.16
C ASN A 164 12.66 7.39 18.13
N GLU A 165 13.11 6.19 17.76
CA GLU A 165 14.03 5.37 18.52
C GLU A 165 15.45 5.95 18.49
N GLY A 166 15.98 6.20 17.31
CA GLY A 166 17.36 6.65 17.11
C GLY A 166 17.66 8.04 17.69
N LEU A 167 16.67 8.92 17.80
CA LEU A 167 16.83 10.27 18.37
C LEU A 167 16.17 10.41 19.75
N ASN A 168 15.70 9.30 20.34
CA ASN A 168 15.04 9.28 21.65
C ASN A 168 13.94 10.35 21.79
N TRP A 169 13.06 10.41 20.80
CA TRP A 169 12.00 11.42 20.68
C TRP A 169 10.91 11.23 21.72
N GLY A 170 10.44 9.99 21.89
CA GLY A 170 9.45 9.59 22.90
C GLY A 170 8.20 10.48 22.89
N GLU A 171 7.56 10.60 24.06
CA GLU A 171 6.35 11.41 24.25
C GLU A 171 6.55 12.90 23.87
N ARG A 172 7.75 13.44 24.09
CA ARG A 172 8.10 14.83 23.76
C ARG A 172 7.87 15.13 22.28
N ARG A 173 8.01 14.13 21.41
CA ARG A 173 7.79 14.21 19.96
C ARG A 173 6.71 13.23 19.51
N ASN A 174 5.71 13.01 20.37
CA ASN A 174 4.50 12.26 20.08
C ASN A 174 4.78 10.83 19.56
N TRP A 175 5.79 10.16 20.11
CA TRP A 175 6.24 8.82 19.72
C TRP A 175 6.50 8.68 18.20
N GLY A 176 7.01 9.75 17.58
CA GLY A 176 7.31 9.79 16.15
C GLY A 176 6.11 10.05 15.25
N ILE A 177 4.92 10.31 15.79
CA ILE A 177 3.75 10.68 14.97
C ILE A 177 3.84 12.16 14.61
N VAL A 178 4.12 12.43 13.33
CA VAL A 178 4.40 13.78 12.82
C VAL A 178 3.22 14.42 12.10
N CYS A 179 2.31 13.63 11.53
CA CYS A 179 1.19 14.14 10.72
C CYS A 179 -0.05 13.23 10.82
N ARG A 180 -1.26 13.82 10.89
CA ARG A 180 -2.53 13.09 10.72
C ARG A 180 -3.06 13.31 9.31
N LEU A 181 -3.42 12.23 8.63
CA LEU A 181 -3.72 12.25 7.19
C LEU A 181 -5.22 12.22 6.91
N PHE A 182 -5.90 11.14 7.25
CA PHE A 182 -7.33 10.92 7.01
C PHE A 182 -7.94 9.94 8.03
N SER A 183 -9.27 9.81 8.00
CA SER A 183 -10.00 8.80 8.79
C SER A 183 -10.19 7.53 7.95
N ILE A 184 -9.89 6.37 8.51
CA ILE A 184 -10.08 5.08 7.82
C ILE A 184 -11.54 4.85 7.44
N ASP A 185 -12.48 5.31 8.29
CA ASP A 185 -13.93 5.18 8.03
C ASP A 185 -14.36 6.08 6.87
N GLN A 186 -13.76 7.28 6.74
CA GLN A 186 -14.02 8.15 5.59
C GLN A 186 -13.45 7.59 4.29
N ALA A 187 -12.40 6.77 4.36
CA ALA A 187 -11.85 6.07 3.21
C ALA A 187 -12.66 4.83 2.80
N ARG A 188 -13.67 4.40 3.59
CA ARG A 188 -14.46 3.22 3.26
C ARG A 188 -15.27 3.42 1.99
N GLY A 189 -15.22 2.42 1.11
CA GLY A 189 -16.03 2.38 -0.10
C GLY A 189 -15.60 3.37 -1.19
N ARG A 190 -14.42 3.99 -1.07
CA ARG A 190 -13.94 5.00 -2.02
C ARG A 190 -12.42 5.04 -2.14
N TRP A 191 -11.95 5.46 -3.30
CA TRP A 191 -10.53 5.71 -3.52
C TRP A 191 -10.03 6.94 -2.77
N THR A 192 -8.85 6.81 -2.19
CA THR A 192 -8.07 7.86 -1.54
C THR A 192 -6.72 7.94 -2.25
N ASP A 193 -6.50 9.02 -3.00
CA ASP A 193 -5.26 9.26 -3.72
C ASP A 193 -4.21 9.82 -2.75
N ILE A 194 -3.07 9.15 -2.63
CA ILE A 194 -1.98 9.48 -1.72
C ILE A 194 -0.75 9.84 -2.54
N VAL A 195 -0.19 11.03 -2.29
CA VAL A 195 1.07 11.48 -2.90
C VAL A 195 2.05 11.86 -1.81
N ILE A 196 3.30 11.42 -1.94
CA ILE A 196 4.38 11.66 -0.98
C ILE A 196 5.61 12.22 -1.70
N ASN A 197 6.21 13.25 -1.11
CA ASN A 197 7.51 13.77 -1.50
C ASN A 197 8.44 13.83 -0.28
N THR A 198 9.63 13.27 -0.40
CA THR A 198 10.64 13.26 0.66
C THR A 198 12.04 13.13 0.07
N ASN A 199 13.05 13.27 0.93
CA ASN A 199 14.45 12.99 0.61
C ASN A 199 15.12 11.98 1.55
N PHE A 200 14.41 11.44 2.54
CA PHE A 200 14.97 10.52 3.54
C PHE A 200 16.28 11.00 4.21
N SER A 201 16.51 12.32 4.32
CA SER A 201 17.73 12.82 4.98
C SER A 201 17.74 12.49 6.48
N MET A 202 18.94 12.30 7.02
CA MET A 202 19.20 12.20 8.46
C MET A 202 19.29 13.58 9.13
N GLY A 203 19.52 14.64 8.34
CA GLY A 203 19.76 16.00 8.82
C GLY A 203 18.51 16.87 8.95
N ASN A 204 18.73 18.13 9.33
CA ASN A 204 17.67 19.16 9.39
C ASN A 204 17.16 19.61 8.01
N ASP A 205 17.82 19.18 6.94
CA ASP A 205 17.40 19.34 5.55
C ASP A 205 16.42 18.23 5.08
N GLY A 206 16.11 17.27 5.96
CA GLY A 206 15.10 16.27 5.71
C GLY A 206 13.70 16.88 5.60
N TYR A 207 12.88 16.35 4.70
CA TYR A 207 11.50 16.79 4.56
C TYR A 207 10.56 15.65 4.21
N LEU A 208 9.30 15.80 4.60
CA LEU A 208 8.21 14.91 4.20
C LEU A 208 6.95 15.74 3.95
N ARG A 209 6.45 15.66 2.71
CA ARG A 209 5.20 16.28 2.30
C ARG A 209 4.25 15.21 1.83
N VAL A 210 3.00 15.27 2.29
CA VAL A 210 1.98 14.28 1.96
C VAL A 210 0.71 14.99 1.54
N TRP A 211 0.15 14.60 0.40
CA TRP A 211 -1.15 15.04 -0.08
C TRP A 211 -2.13 13.87 -0.05
N ILE A 212 -3.35 14.15 0.39
CA ILE A 212 -4.48 13.22 0.38
C ILE A 212 -5.57 13.85 -0.48
N ASN A 213 -5.96 13.18 -1.55
CA ASN A 213 -6.92 13.69 -2.54
C ASN A 213 -6.55 15.10 -3.05
N GLY A 214 -5.24 15.32 -3.28
CA GLY A 214 -4.68 16.58 -3.73
C GLY A 214 -4.52 17.68 -2.67
N ILE A 215 -5.00 17.48 -1.45
CA ILE A 215 -4.87 18.44 -0.33
C ILE A 215 -3.64 18.08 0.50
N GLN A 216 -2.72 19.03 0.71
CA GLN A 216 -1.54 18.79 1.53
C GLN A 216 -1.94 18.61 3.01
N ARG A 217 -1.68 17.42 3.56
CA ARG A 217 -1.98 17.05 4.96
C ARG A 217 -0.73 16.97 5.83
N CYS A 218 0.45 16.92 5.23
CA CYS A 218 1.72 16.88 5.94
C CYS A 218 2.74 17.80 5.28
N ASN A 219 3.51 18.52 6.10
CA ASN A 219 4.65 19.33 5.69
C ASN A 219 5.70 19.31 6.82
N TYR A 220 6.32 18.15 7.01
CA TYR A 220 7.34 17.94 8.02
C TYR A 220 8.71 18.35 7.50
N SER A 221 9.53 18.92 8.39
CA SER A 221 10.95 19.21 8.18
C SER A 221 11.76 18.72 9.38
N GLY A 222 12.90 18.10 9.11
CA GLY A 222 13.77 17.45 10.09
C GLY A 222 14.21 16.05 9.67
N PRO A 223 14.91 15.33 10.55
CA PRO A 223 15.40 13.99 10.28
C PRO A 223 14.27 13.01 9.92
N ILE A 224 14.53 12.14 8.94
CA ILE A 224 13.62 11.11 8.43
C ILE A 224 14.21 9.70 8.66
N THR A 225 15.44 9.46 8.20
CA THR A 225 16.10 8.15 8.25
C THR A 225 17.37 8.27 9.08
N VAL A 226 17.44 7.56 10.19
CA VAL A 226 18.60 7.56 11.10
C VAL A 226 19.49 6.36 10.84
N ILE A 227 18.91 5.21 10.54
CA ILE A 227 19.65 4.02 10.11
C ILE A 227 20.04 4.19 8.64
N THR A 228 21.33 4.13 8.34
CA THR A 228 21.86 4.38 6.98
C THR A 228 22.66 3.22 6.39
N ASP A 229 22.62 2.04 7.02
CA ASP A 229 23.26 0.83 6.47
C ASP A 229 22.57 0.42 5.15
N THR A 230 23.34 0.42 4.07
CA THR A 230 22.87 0.12 2.71
C THR A 230 23.17 -1.32 2.26
N SER A 231 23.64 -2.17 3.18
CA SER A 231 23.94 -3.59 2.91
C SER A 231 22.76 -4.32 2.26
N LEU A 232 21.55 -4.13 2.80
CA LEU A 232 20.32 -4.76 2.30
C LEU A 232 19.64 -3.97 1.18
N TYR A 233 19.60 -2.65 1.29
CA TYR A 233 18.92 -1.78 0.31
C TYR A 233 19.71 -0.49 0.09
N PRO A 234 19.74 0.07 -1.13
CA PRO A 234 20.46 1.32 -1.40
C PRO A 234 19.83 2.57 -0.75
N GLY A 235 18.66 2.43 -0.16
CA GLY A 235 17.92 3.44 0.60
C GLY A 235 16.62 2.82 1.15
N PRO A 236 15.75 3.61 1.81
CA PRO A 236 14.54 3.08 2.42
C PRO A 236 13.64 2.37 1.40
N ASN A 237 13.44 1.07 1.58
CA ASN A 237 12.67 0.20 0.70
C ASN A 237 11.18 0.26 1.04
N PHE A 238 10.33 0.42 0.02
CA PHE A 238 8.88 0.55 0.21
C PHE A 238 8.16 -0.80 0.25
N ARG A 239 7.14 -0.88 1.11
CA ARG A 239 6.17 -1.96 1.18
C ARG A 239 4.76 -1.38 1.29
N ARG A 240 3.80 -2.09 0.70
CA ARG A 240 2.36 -1.76 0.75
C ARG A 240 1.52 -3.00 0.98
N GLY A 241 0.32 -2.80 1.52
CA GLY A 241 -0.62 -3.84 1.92
C GLY A 241 -1.15 -3.56 3.33
N ILE A 242 -1.54 -4.60 4.05
CA ILE A 242 -2.03 -4.53 5.43
C ILE A 242 -1.06 -5.26 6.35
N TYR A 243 -0.45 -4.53 7.28
CA TYR A 243 0.38 -5.11 8.34
C TYR A 243 -0.16 -4.71 9.72
N GLY A 244 -0.78 -5.68 10.41
CA GLY A 244 -1.24 -5.52 11.79
C GLY A 244 -0.06 -5.69 12.73
N SER A 245 0.35 -4.61 13.42
CA SER A 245 1.61 -4.57 14.18
C SER A 245 1.46 -4.75 15.70
N PHE A 246 0.22 -4.74 16.22
CA PHE A 246 -0.09 -4.80 17.66
C PHE A 246 -1.28 -5.73 17.96
N THR A 247 -1.27 -6.96 17.43
CA THR A 247 -2.38 -7.91 17.61
C THR A 247 -2.66 -8.25 19.08
N SER A 248 -1.63 -8.19 19.93
CA SER A 248 -1.72 -8.45 21.38
C SER A 248 -2.69 -7.54 22.12
N ARG A 249 -2.94 -6.32 21.62
CA ARG A 249 -3.93 -5.40 22.21
C ARG A 249 -5.33 -5.99 22.11
N TRP A 250 -5.65 -6.57 20.96
CA TRP A 250 -6.89 -7.28 20.71
C TRP A 250 -6.96 -8.53 21.60
N ASP A 251 -5.96 -9.40 21.52
CA ASP A 251 -5.96 -10.69 22.24
C ASP A 251 -6.14 -10.53 23.75
N ARG A 252 -5.56 -9.47 24.32
CA ARG A 252 -5.70 -9.16 25.75
C ARG A 252 -7.14 -8.86 26.18
N LEU A 253 -7.93 -8.17 25.35
CA LEU A 253 -9.28 -7.72 25.70
C LEU A 253 -10.39 -8.50 25.01
N GLN A 254 -10.04 -9.29 24.00
CA GLN A 254 -10.93 -10.07 23.15
C GLN A 254 -10.35 -11.48 22.91
N PRO A 255 -9.98 -12.25 23.95
CA PRO A 255 -9.17 -13.47 23.82
C PRO A 255 -9.84 -14.61 23.05
N THR A 256 -11.17 -14.61 22.97
CA THR A 256 -11.96 -15.62 22.26
C THR A 256 -12.60 -15.10 20.98
N THR A 257 -12.35 -13.84 20.62
CA THR A 257 -12.91 -13.21 19.42
C THR A 257 -11.82 -13.17 18.36
N PRO A 258 -12.02 -13.81 17.19
CA PRO A 258 -11.10 -13.68 16.07
C PRO A 258 -10.94 -12.21 15.67
N LYS A 259 -9.75 -11.81 15.24
CA LYS A 259 -9.57 -10.49 14.63
C LYS A 259 -10.36 -10.41 13.33
N PRO A 260 -10.92 -9.23 13.00
CA PRO A 260 -11.71 -9.09 11.78
C PRO A 260 -10.84 -9.34 10.54
N THR A 261 -11.41 -9.99 9.54
CA THR A 261 -10.79 -10.04 8.21
C THR A 261 -10.81 -8.64 7.61
N MET A 262 -9.64 -8.16 7.18
CA MET A 262 -9.44 -6.82 6.64
C MET A 262 -9.08 -6.91 5.16
N ILE A 263 -9.78 -6.13 4.33
CA ILE A 263 -9.58 -6.08 2.88
C ILE A 263 -9.33 -4.63 2.47
N ALA A 264 -8.32 -4.42 1.64
CA ALA A 264 -8.02 -3.15 1.01
C ALA A 264 -7.51 -3.35 -0.41
N TYR A 265 -7.73 -2.35 -1.25
CA TYR A 265 -7.20 -2.31 -2.61
C TYR A 265 -6.21 -1.18 -2.79
N TYR A 266 -5.20 -1.43 -3.61
CA TYR A 266 -4.17 -0.48 -3.98
C TYR A 266 -4.11 -0.41 -5.50
N ASP A 267 -3.89 0.77 -6.03
CA ASP A 267 -3.82 0.96 -7.48
C ASP A 267 -2.90 2.13 -7.80
N GLU A 268 -2.46 2.22 -9.07
CA GLU A 268 -1.69 3.34 -9.59
C GLU A 268 -0.40 3.64 -8.80
N PHE A 269 0.32 2.59 -8.38
CA PHE A 269 1.59 2.75 -7.66
C PHE A 269 2.69 3.27 -8.59
N ARG A 270 3.15 4.49 -8.32
CA ARG A 270 4.13 5.22 -9.13
C ARG A 270 5.26 5.75 -8.27
N VAL A 271 6.46 5.77 -8.84
CA VAL A 271 7.66 6.38 -8.25
C VAL A 271 8.29 7.28 -9.30
N GLY A 272 8.63 8.51 -8.92
CA GLY A 272 9.10 9.52 -9.86
C GLY A 272 9.94 10.62 -9.22
N ARG A 273 10.18 11.68 -9.99
CA ARG A 273 11.02 12.82 -9.58
C ARG A 273 10.22 14.10 -9.34
N SER A 274 8.95 14.11 -9.76
CA SER A 274 8.03 15.23 -9.62
C SER A 274 6.63 14.75 -9.21
N ARG A 275 5.77 15.71 -8.84
CA ARG A 275 4.35 15.43 -8.57
C ARG A 275 3.63 14.91 -9.80
N GLN A 276 3.95 15.45 -10.98
CA GLN A 276 3.35 15.10 -12.26
C GLN A 276 3.59 13.64 -12.63
N ASP A 277 4.72 13.07 -12.19
CA ASP A 277 5.07 11.68 -12.47
C ASP A 277 4.23 10.67 -11.66
N VAL A 278 3.62 11.10 -10.54
CA VAL A 278 3.05 10.18 -9.55
C VAL A 278 1.62 10.49 -9.10
N ASP A 279 1.16 11.75 -9.20
CA ASP A 279 -0.20 12.13 -8.80
C ASP A 279 -1.17 11.70 -9.91
N ILE A 280 -1.89 10.59 -9.69
CA ILE A 280 -2.85 10.04 -10.66
C ILE A 280 -3.84 11.08 -11.17
N ARG A 281 -4.26 12.02 -10.33
CA ARG A 281 -5.22 13.05 -10.73
C ARG A 281 -4.64 14.02 -11.76
N LEU A 282 -3.33 14.27 -11.72
CA LEU A 282 -2.63 15.08 -12.73
C LEU A 282 -2.35 14.27 -14.00
N ILE A 283 -2.05 12.99 -13.86
CA ILE A 283 -1.81 12.05 -14.96
C ILE A 283 -3.09 11.88 -15.80
N GLU A 284 -4.25 11.70 -15.14
CA GLU A 284 -5.56 11.67 -15.77
C GLU A 284 -5.90 12.98 -16.48
N GLN A 285 -5.64 14.13 -15.84
CA GLN A 285 -5.84 15.45 -16.46
C GLN A 285 -4.96 15.65 -17.69
N ALA A 286 -3.78 15.03 -17.73
CA ALA A 286 -2.88 15.04 -18.88
C ALA A 286 -3.23 13.99 -19.94
N GLY A 287 -4.27 13.16 -19.73
CA GLY A 287 -4.66 12.10 -20.66
C GLY A 287 -3.64 10.96 -20.77
N LEU A 288 -2.81 10.76 -19.76
CA LEU A 288 -1.80 9.70 -19.73
C LEU A 288 -2.40 8.37 -19.22
N PRO A 289 -1.87 7.22 -19.66
CA PRO A 289 -2.45 5.92 -19.34
C PRO A 289 -2.21 5.48 -17.88
N PRO A 290 -3.06 4.57 -17.37
CA PRO A 290 -2.85 3.87 -16.10
C PRO A 290 -1.58 2.99 -16.09
N VAL A 291 -1.20 2.49 -14.92
CA VAL A 291 -0.07 1.56 -14.72
C VAL A 291 -0.55 0.23 -14.13
N ASP A 292 -1.31 -0.54 -14.91
CA ASP A 292 -1.79 -1.87 -14.58
C ASP A 292 -1.12 -3.01 -15.38
#